data_AF-A0A965RMI7-F1
#
_entry.id   AF-A0A965RMI7-F1
#
_cell.length_a   1.000
_cell.length_b   1.000
_cell.length_c   1.000
_cell.angle_alpha   90.00
_cell.angle_beta   90.00
_cell.angle_gamma   90.00
#
_symmetry.space_group_name_H-M   'P 1'
#
loop_
_entity.id
_entity.type
_entity.pdbx_description
1 polymer ?
#
loop_
_entity_poly.entity_id
_entity_poly.type
_entity_poly.pdbx_seq_one_letter_code
_entity_poly.pdbx_strand_id
1 'polypeptide(L)'
;MEGRDMKTDGVIALCSKARQALAQAKTIEDFKDVRDVGEAAIRLAKSRRDVGIEALQEAQEIVRRAERQLGAMLPEVTGGRGGYRKSTNTTLVDDLGLSHMQSSRFQKIARLPDDEFEAWIDDCRSSGEEMTQAAVLRLVSAGVDRVDHAEMPLHEQFSEAIEKVVSRFVGRLSDRDEFASVRDCLRELIEFLNKEETERGVGRSGKKTAHARAG
;
A
#
# COMPACT_ATOMS: atom_id res chain seq x y z
N MET A 1 28.91 -3.36 35.79
CA MET A 1 28.57 -3.32 34.34
C MET A 1 27.28 -4.08 34.00
N GLU A 2 26.60 -4.73 34.95
CA GLU A 2 25.41 -5.60 34.71
C GLU A 2 24.09 -4.93 34.29
N GLY A 3 23.93 -3.61 34.40
CA GLY A 3 22.64 -2.96 34.12
C GLY A 3 22.32 -2.73 32.64
N ARG A 4 23.29 -2.94 31.74
CA ARG A 4 23.18 -2.62 30.30
C ARG A 4 22.62 -3.78 29.47
N ASP A 5 22.87 -5.03 29.88
CA ASP A 5 22.42 -6.23 29.16
C ASP A 5 20.94 -6.54 29.41
N MET A 6 20.50 -6.50 30.68
CA MET A 6 19.16 -6.93 31.08
C MET A 6 18.00 -6.12 30.48
N LYS A 7 18.29 -4.93 29.93
CA LYS A 7 17.28 -4.08 29.31
C LYS A 7 17.20 -4.34 27.81
N THR A 8 18.33 -4.48 27.10
CA THR A 8 18.34 -4.83 25.66
C THR A 8 17.57 -6.13 25.41
N ASP A 9 17.63 -7.05 26.38
CA ASP A 9 16.82 -8.26 26.46
C ASP A 9 15.33 -8.05 26.23
N GLY A 10 14.75 -6.92 26.67
CA GLY A 10 13.31 -6.65 26.51
C GLY A 10 12.88 -6.46 25.06
N VAL A 11 13.69 -5.76 24.25
CA VAL A 11 13.41 -5.59 22.81
C VAL A 11 13.62 -6.92 22.09
N ILE A 12 14.75 -7.59 22.37
CA ILE A 12 15.09 -8.88 21.77
C ILE A 12 14.02 -9.93 22.09
N ALA A 13 13.52 -9.99 23.33
CA ALA A 13 12.46 -10.91 23.74
C ALA A 13 11.15 -10.64 22.99
N LEU A 14 10.76 -9.37 22.81
CA LEU A 14 9.59 -9.02 22.02
C LEU A 14 9.77 -9.40 20.55
N CYS A 15 10.93 -9.13 19.95
CA CYS A 15 11.21 -9.52 18.57
C CYS A 15 11.23 -11.04 18.39
N SER A 16 11.80 -11.79 19.34
CA SER A 16 11.78 -13.25 19.34
C SER A 16 10.34 -13.80 19.37
N LYS A 17 9.51 -13.28 20.29
CA LYS A 17 8.09 -13.64 20.38
C LYS A 17 7.33 -13.30 19.10
N ALA A 18 7.50 -12.08 18.58
CA ALA A 18 6.81 -11.63 17.38
C ALA A 18 7.24 -12.40 16.13
N ARG A 19 8.51 -12.79 16.03
CA ARG A 19 9.01 -13.67 14.95
C ARG A 19 8.38 -15.06 15.01
N GLN A 20 8.30 -15.67 16.19
CA GLN A 20 7.64 -16.97 16.36
C GLN A 20 6.16 -16.90 16.01
N ALA A 21 5.46 -15.84 16.44
CA ALA A 21 4.07 -15.60 16.12
C ALA A 21 3.88 -15.35 14.61
N LEU A 22 4.76 -14.59 13.96
CA LEU A 22 4.72 -14.35 12.51
C LEU A 22 4.81 -15.67 11.71
N ALA A 23 5.65 -16.60 12.15
CA ALA A 23 5.79 -17.91 11.49
C ALA A 23 4.56 -18.82 11.66
N GLN A 24 3.74 -18.59 12.69
CA GLN A 24 2.56 -19.39 13.02
C GLN A 24 1.24 -18.75 12.59
N ALA A 25 1.26 -17.44 12.31
CA ALA A 25 0.09 -16.62 11.98
C ALA A 25 -0.57 -17.10 10.68
N LYS A 26 -1.91 -17.19 10.71
CA LYS A 26 -2.73 -17.63 9.56
C LYS A 26 -3.95 -16.75 9.34
N THR A 27 -4.38 -16.03 10.38
CA THR A 27 -5.59 -15.20 10.37
C THR A 27 -5.24 -13.72 10.42
N ILE A 28 -6.19 -12.86 10.06
CA ILE A 28 -6.05 -11.41 10.16
C ILE A 28 -5.75 -11.00 11.60
N GLU A 29 -6.42 -11.63 12.56
CA GLU A 29 -6.22 -11.42 13.99
C GLU A 29 -4.78 -11.77 14.40
N ASP A 30 -4.25 -12.92 13.98
CA ASP A 30 -2.87 -13.31 14.28
C ASP A 30 -1.86 -12.26 13.77
N PHE A 31 -2.02 -11.81 12.52
CA PHE A 31 -1.10 -10.82 11.96
C PHE A 31 -1.23 -9.44 12.60
N LYS A 32 -2.43 -9.06 13.09
CA LYS A 32 -2.61 -7.86 13.90
C LYS A 32 -1.85 -7.97 15.22
N ASP A 33 -1.95 -9.09 15.91
CA ASP A 33 -1.23 -9.31 17.17
C ASP A 33 0.29 -9.27 16.96
N VAL A 34 0.79 -9.91 15.90
CA VAL A 34 2.20 -9.83 15.50
C VAL A 34 2.63 -8.38 15.26
N ARG A 35 1.83 -7.62 14.52
CA ARG A 35 2.08 -6.21 14.22
C ARG A 35 2.14 -5.39 15.50
N ASP A 36 1.20 -5.56 16.43
CA ASP A 36 1.12 -4.77 17.65
C ASP A 36 2.27 -5.05 18.61
N VAL A 37 2.71 -6.32 18.71
CA VAL A 37 3.92 -6.69 19.45
C VAL A 37 5.16 -6.09 18.80
N GLY A 38 5.27 -6.13 17.47
CA GLY A 38 6.37 -5.50 16.74
C GLY A 38 6.41 -3.97 16.91
N GLU A 39 5.27 -3.29 16.84
CA GLU A 39 5.17 -1.84 17.09
C GLU A 39 5.53 -1.48 18.53
N ALA A 40 5.19 -2.34 19.50
CA ALA A 40 5.65 -2.18 20.88
C ALA A 40 7.18 -2.33 20.99
N ALA A 41 7.78 -3.28 20.28
CA ALA A 41 9.23 -3.45 20.22
C ALA A 41 9.92 -2.23 19.58
N ILE A 42 9.37 -1.69 18.48
CA ILE A 42 9.86 -0.45 17.85
C ILE A 42 9.81 0.71 18.83
N ARG A 43 8.67 0.92 19.52
CA ARG A 43 8.52 2.01 20.50
C ARG A 43 9.53 1.88 21.64
N LEU A 44 9.70 0.67 22.17
CA LEU A 44 10.69 0.40 23.20
C LEU A 44 12.11 0.67 22.70
N ALA A 45 12.46 0.21 21.50
CA ALA A 45 13.76 0.43 20.87
C ALA A 45 14.05 1.93 20.69
N LYS A 46 13.11 2.69 20.12
CA LYS A 46 13.26 4.14 19.88
C LYS A 46 13.31 4.97 21.16
N SER A 47 12.65 4.54 22.23
CA SER A 47 12.69 5.24 23.51
C SER A 47 14.04 5.12 24.25
N ARG A 48 14.98 4.34 23.70
CA ARG A 48 16.18 3.90 24.39
C ARG A 48 17.43 4.15 23.56
N ARG A 49 18.50 4.59 24.22
CA ARG A 49 19.79 4.92 23.56
C ARG A 49 20.75 3.74 23.51
N ASP A 50 20.49 2.70 24.27
CA ASP A 50 21.32 1.50 24.41
C ASP A 50 20.91 0.37 23.47
N VAL A 51 19.82 0.54 22.73
CA VAL A 51 19.35 -0.44 21.75
C VAL A 51 20.03 -0.15 20.41
N GLY A 52 20.72 -1.16 19.88
CA GLY A 52 21.38 -1.08 18.58
C GLY A 52 20.38 -0.98 17.42
N ILE A 53 20.86 -0.50 16.28
CA ILE A 53 20.07 -0.36 15.04
C ILE A 53 19.51 -1.70 14.57
N GLU A 54 20.23 -2.81 14.78
CA GLU A 54 19.82 -4.15 14.36
C GLU A 54 18.52 -4.60 15.05
N ALA A 55 18.39 -4.39 16.36
CA ALA A 55 17.18 -4.75 17.10
C ALA A 55 15.96 -3.90 16.67
N LEU A 56 16.21 -2.63 16.30
CA LEU A 56 15.18 -1.77 15.73
C LEU A 56 14.76 -2.26 14.34
N GLN A 57 15.73 -2.58 13.46
CA GLN A 57 15.47 -3.10 12.13
C GLN A 57 14.72 -4.44 12.18
N GLU A 58 15.08 -5.34 13.09
CA GLU A 58 14.38 -6.61 13.32
C GLU A 58 12.91 -6.37 13.68
N ALA A 59 12.63 -5.46 14.61
CA ALA A 59 11.26 -5.11 14.98
C ALA A 59 10.49 -4.50 13.79
N GLN A 60 11.14 -3.63 13.01
CA GLN A 60 10.54 -3.01 11.84
C GLN A 60 10.22 -4.04 10.75
N GLU A 61 11.15 -4.95 10.45
CA GLU A 61 10.98 -6.04 9.48
C GLU A 61 9.77 -6.91 9.82
N ILE A 62 9.64 -7.32 11.09
CA ILE A 62 8.49 -8.10 11.58
C ILE A 62 7.18 -7.36 11.31
N VAL A 63 7.12 -6.06 11.63
CA VAL A 63 5.94 -5.23 11.36
C VAL A 63 5.66 -5.14 9.86
N ARG A 64 6.68 -4.93 9.00
CA ARG A 64 6.46 -4.81 7.55
C ARG A 64 5.97 -6.11 6.93
N ARG A 65 6.50 -7.26 7.36
CA ARG A 65 6.01 -8.57 6.92
C ARG A 65 4.57 -8.81 7.37
N ALA A 66 4.22 -8.49 8.61
CA ALA A 66 2.85 -8.60 9.09
C ALA A 66 1.88 -7.70 8.32
N GLU A 67 2.25 -6.43 8.06
CA GLU A 67 1.45 -5.50 7.26
C GLU A 67 1.28 -5.97 5.81
N ARG A 68 2.31 -6.58 5.23
CA ARG A 68 2.25 -7.16 3.89
C ARG A 68 1.27 -8.33 3.82
N GLN A 69 1.32 -9.25 4.79
CA GLN A 69 0.39 -10.38 4.88
C GLN A 69 -1.06 -9.92 5.12
N LEU A 70 -1.28 -8.96 6.05
CA LEU A 70 -2.59 -8.33 6.23
C LEU A 70 -3.12 -7.73 4.93
N GLY A 71 -2.27 -7.00 4.20
CA GLY A 71 -2.61 -6.39 2.93
C GLY A 71 -3.04 -7.37 1.86
N ALA A 72 -2.46 -8.58 1.85
CA ALA A 72 -2.80 -9.63 0.90
C ALA A 72 -4.18 -10.28 1.22
N MET A 73 -4.52 -10.40 2.50
CA MET A 73 -5.79 -11.01 2.96
C MET A 73 -6.99 -10.06 2.88
N LEU A 74 -6.77 -8.75 3.04
CA LEU A 74 -7.83 -7.75 3.11
C LEU A 74 -8.80 -7.74 1.92
N PRO A 75 -8.37 -7.83 0.64
CA PRO A 75 -9.28 -7.80 -0.50
C PRO A 75 -10.33 -8.92 -0.48
N GLU A 76 -9.98 -10.11 0.01
CA GLU A 76 -10.89 -11.26 0.10
C GLU A 76 -11.97 -11.03 1.15
N VAL A 77 -11.59 -10.43 2.28
CA VAL A 77 -12.48 -10.22 3.44
C VAL A 77 -13.37 -8.99 3.27
N THR A 78 -12.85 -7.94 2.62
CA THR A 78 -13.55 -6.65 2.46
C THR A 78 -14.20 -6.46 1.10
N GLY A 79 -14.10 -7.43 0.18
CA GLY A 79 -14.75 -7.39 -1.14
C GLY A 79 -14.04 -6.54 -2.21
N GLY A 80 -12.78 -6.14 -1.99
CA GLY A 80 -11.95 -5.42 -2.97
C GLY A 80 -12.19 -3.89 -3.09
N ARG A 81 -11.54 -3.24 -4.07
CA ARG A 81 -11.70 -1.79 -4.35
C ARG A 81 -13.02 -1.54 -5.06
N GLY A 82 -13.92 -0.78 -4.42
CA GLY A 82 -15.21 -0.37 -4.99
C GLY A 82 -16.37 -1.24 -4.51
N GLY A 83 -16.59 -1.27 -3.20
CA GLY A 83 -17.60 -2.09 -2.53
C GLY A 83 -19.01 -1.91 -3.08
N TYR A 84 -19.33 -2.68 -4.11
CA TYR A 84 -20.68 -3.16 -4.39
C TYR A 84 -20.58 -4.60 -4.87
N ARG A 85 -20.23 -5.52 -3.96
CA ARG A 85 -20.64 -6.91 -4.10
C ARG A 85 -21.72 -7.17 -3.08
N LYS A 86 -22.94 -7.44 -3.56
CA LYS A 86 -24.07 -8.00 -2.81
C LYS A 86 -23.71 -9.41 -2.33
N SER A 87 -22.78 -9.52 -1.38
CA SER A 87 -22.53 -10.76 -0.66
C SER A 87 -22.89 -10.51 0.80
N THR A 88 -23.76 -11.36 1.33
CA THR A 88 -24.35 -11.22 2.67
C THR A 88 -23.31 -11.39 3.81
N ASN A 89 -22.03 -11.65 3.49
CA ASN A 89 -20.95 -12.00 4.43
C ASN A 89 -19.63 -11.23 4.21
N THR A 90 -19.66 -9.99 3.71
CA THR A 90 -18.44 -9.16 3.63
C THR A 90 -18.20 -8.42 4.95
N THR A 91 -17.01 -8.56 5.55
CA THR A 91 -16.64 -7.87 6.80
C THR A 91 -16.07 -6.49 6.46
N LEU A 92 -16.50 -5.44 7.16
CA LEU A 92 -15.97 -4.09 6.91
C LEU A 92 -14.56 -3.96 7.49
N VAL A 93 -13.79 -3.02 6.95
CA VAL A 93 -12.43 -2.71 7.43
C VAL A 93 -12.47 -2.25 8.90
N ASP A 94 -13.49 -1.49 9.28
CA ASP A 94 -13.67 -0.99 10.65
C ASP A 94 -14.00 -2.13 11.63
N ASP A 95 -14.72 -3.17 11.19
CA ASP A 95 -15.03 -4.35 12.01
C ASP A 95 -13.76 -5.14 12.37
N LEU A 96 -12.73 -5.06 11.52
CA LEU A 96 -11.41 -5.63 11.77
C LEU A 96 -10.54 -4.72 12.67
N GLY A 97 -11.06 -3.59 13.16
CA GLY A 97 -10.32 -2.64 14.00
C GLY A 97 -9.18 -1.94 13.26
N LEU A 98 -9.24 -1.87 11.93
CA LEU A 98 -8.28 -1.17 11.09
C LEU A 98 -8.93 0.10 10.56
N SER A 99 -8.18 1.19 10.47
CA SER A 99 -8.65 2.35 9.70
C SER A 99 -8.58 2.07 8.20
N HIS A 100 -9.46 2.72 7.41
CA HIS A 100 -9.37 2.74 5.95
C HIS A 100 -7.96 3.10 5.44
N MET A 101 -7.29 4.03 6.11
CA MET A 101 -5.93 4.44 5.76
C MET A 101 -4.91 3.31 5.98
N GLN A 102 -4.99 2.59 7.11
CA GLN A 102 -4.13 1.43 7.37
C GLN A 102 -4.38 0.32 6.34
N SER A 103 -5.65 -0.04 6.11
CA SER A 103 -6.04 -1.04 5.13
C SER A 103 -5.51 -0.71 3.73
N SER A 104 -5.66 0.55 3.29
CA SER A 104 -5.15 1.02 2.00
C SER A 104 -3.61 0.90 1.90
N ARG A 105 -2.88 1.24 2.96
CA ARG A 105 -1.40 1.14 2.98
C ARG A 105 -0.94 -0.32 2.96
N PHE A 106 -1.57 -1.19 3.75
CA PHE A 106 -1.22 -2.61 3.79
C PHE A 106 -1.43 -3.26 2.44
N GLN A 107 -2.60 -3.03 1.82
CA GLN A 107 -2.89 -3.51 0.46
C GLN A 107 -1.93 -2.97 -0.60
N LYS A 108 -1.38 -1.77 -0.43
CA LYS A 108 -0.33 -1.23 -1.32
C LYS A 108 1.00 -1.97 -1.13
N ILE A 109 1.41 -2.20 0.12
CA ILE A 109 2.64 -2.94 0.44
C ILE A 109 2.56 -4.39 -0.07
N ALA A 110 1.40 -5.03 0.07
CA ALA A 110 1.15 -6.38 -0.42
C ALA A 110 1.25 -6.55 -1.94
N ARG A 111 1.11 -5.46 -2.71
CA ARG A 111 1.27 -5.48 -4.17
C ARG A 111 2.72 -5.47 -4.62
N LEU A 112 3.66 -5.15 -3.73
CA LEU A 112 5.07 -5.20 -4.08
C LEU A 112 5.48 -6.66 -4.36
N PRO A 113 6.17 -6.95 -5.48
CA PRO A 113 6.72 -8.28 -5.75
C PRO A 113 7.58 -8.80 -4.60
N ASP A 114 7.59 -10.13 -4.42
CA ASP A 114 8.33 -10.78 -3.32
C ASP A 114 9.83 -10.47 -3.38
N ASP A 115 10.41 -10.51 -4.58
CA ASP A 115 11.82 -10.23 -4.85
C ASP A 115 12.19 -8.77 -4.58
N GLU A 116 11.35 -7.82 -5.00
CA GLU A 116 11.55 -6.40 -4.68
C GLU A 116 11.43 -6.12 -3.17
N PHE A 117 10.51 -6.81 -2.49
CA PHE A 117 10.33 -6.65 -1.04
C PHE A 117 11.54 -7.20 -0.27
N GLU A 118 12.01 -8.40 -0.58
CA GLU A 118 13.17 -8.99 0.10
C GLU A 118 14.47 -8.23 -0.25
N ALA A 119 14.65 -7.79 -1.49
CA ALA A 119 15.78 -6.94 -1.87
C ALA A 119 15.79 -5.62 -1.07
N TRP A 120 14.63 -5.01 -0.85
CA TRP A 120 14.51 -3.82 -0.01
C TRP A 120 14.85 -4.08 1.46
N ILE A 121 14.47 -5.23 2.01
CA ILE A 121 14.86 -5.64 3.38
C ILE A 121 16.39 -5.78 3.47
N ASP A 122 17.03 -6.45 2.51
CA ASP A 122 18.47 -6.65 2.48
C ASP A 122 19.24 -5.33 2.31
N ASP A 123 18.76 -4.43 1.45
CA ASP A 123 19.32 -3.08 1.28
C ASP A 123 19.24 -2.27 2.58
N CYS A 124 18.10 -2.29 3.28
CA CYS A 124 17.99 -1.62 4.58
C CYS A 124 18.95 -2.21 5.61
N ARG A 125 19.10 -3.54 5.68
CA ARG A 125 20.04 -4.19 6.60
C ARG A 125 21.49 -3.84 6.31
N SER A 126 21.91 -3.88 5.05
CA SER A 126 23.30 -3.60 4.66
C SER A 126 23.67 -2.12 4.81
N SER A 127 22.73 -1.21 4.58
CA SER A 127 22.92 0.25 4.73
C SER A 127 22.74 0.76 6.15
N GLY A 128 22.15 -0.03 7.05
CA GLY A 128 21.76 0.43 8.40
C GLY A 128 20.57 1.39 8.42
N GLU A 129 19.80 1.47 7.32
CA GLU A 129 18.62 2.32 7.23
C GLU A 129 17.39 1.73 7.93
N GLU A 130 16.50 2.60 8.44
CA GLU A 130 15.25 2.17 9.05
C GLU A 130 14.22 1.68 8.02
N MET A 131 13.60 0.53 8.29
CA MET A 131 12.54 -0.07 7.47
C MET A 131 11.17 0.56 7.77
N THR A 132 11.07 1.86 7.54
CA THR A 132 9.85 2.63 7.82
C THR A 132 8.72 2.32 6.83
N GLN A 133 7.46 2.45 7.28
CA GLN A 133 6.30 2.30 6.39
C GLN A 133 6.33 3.29 5.22
N ALA A 134 6.81 4.52 5.48
CA ALA A 134 6.95 5.54 4.45
C ALA A 134 8.02 5.17 3.40
N ALA A 135 9.09 4.46 3.80
CA ALA A 135 10.13 4.01 2.88
C ALA A 135 9.60 2.95 1.90
N VAL A 136 8.95 1.90 2.41
CA VAL A 136 8.35 0.87 1.54
C VAL A 136 7.22 1.44 0.66
N LEU A 137 6.42 2.38 1.16
CA LEU A 137 5.39 3.02 0.32
C LEU A 137 5.99 3.88 -0.80
N ARG A 138 7.15 4.52 -0.56
CA ARG A 138 7.89 5.23 -1.61
C ARG A 138 8.43 4.26 -2.66
N LEU A 139 8.92 3.08 -2.25
CA LEU A 139 9.34 2.02 -3.15
C LEU A 139 8.17 1.56 -4.03
N VAL A 140 6.99 1.29 -3.43
CA VAL A 140 5.78 0.93 -4.19
C VAL A 140 5.41 2.00 -5.20
N SER A 141 5.43 3.29 -4.82
CA SER A 141 5.14 4.38 -5.75
C SER A 141 6.17 4.49 -6.87
N ALA A 142 7.46 4.33 -6.57
CA ALA A 142 8.53 4.36 -7.58
C ALA A 142 8.49 3.15 -8.53
N GLY A 143 8.03 1.98 -8.05
CA GLY A 143 7.78 0.80 -8.88
C GLY A 143 6.57 0.96 -9.79
N VAL A 144 5.48 1.57 -9.29
CA VAL A 144 4.31 1.94 -10.11
C VAL A 144 4.71 2.89 -11.24
N ASP A 145 5.55 3.89 -10.98
CA ASP A 145 6.06 4.81 -12.02
C ASP A 145 6.95 4.09 -13.07
N ARG A 146 7.60 2.97 -12.73
CA ARG A 146 8.39 2.16 -13.68
C ARG A 146 7.49 1.25 -14.53
N VAL A 147 6.47 0.64 -13.94
CA VAL A 147 5.55 -0.28 -14.65
C VAL A 147 4.57 0.50 -15.52
N ASP A 148 4.02 1.63 -15.05
CA ASP A 148 3.05 2.45 -15.80
C ASP A 148 3.67 3.13 -17.04
N HIS A 149 4.99 3.27 -17.10
CA HIS A 149 5.69 3.85 -18.26
C HIS A 149 6.46 2.83 -19.12
N ALA A 150 6.85 1.67 -18.58
CA ALA A 150 7.64 0.69 -19.33
C ALA A 150 6.79 -0.38 -20.05
N GLU A 151 5.61 -0.74 -19.55
CA GLU A 151 4.75 -1.74 -20.21
C GLU A 151 3.26 -1.45 -19.96
N MET A 152 2.78 -0.32 -20.46
CA MET A 152 1.36 -0.24 -20.79
C MET A 152 1.20 -0.90 -22.18
N PRO A 153 0.46 -2.01 -22.32
CA PRO A 153 0.25 -2.63 -23.63
C PRO A 153 -0.35 -1.56 -24.55
N LEU A 154 0.27 -1.41 -25.71
CA LEU A 154 -0.12 -0.47 -26.76
C LEU A 154 -1.65 -0.34 -26.80
N HIS A 155 -2.12 0.92 -26.77
CA HIS A 155 -3.49 1.43 -26.89
C HIS A 155 -4.49 0.58 -27.73
N GLU A 156 -4.00 -0.25 -28.64
CA GLU A 156 -4.75 -1.11 -29.54
C GLU A 156 -5.55 -2.23 -28.84
N GLN A 157 -5.01 -2.94 -27.84
CA GLN A 157 -5.77 -4.01 -27.15
C GLN A 157 -6.84 -3.46 -26.19
N PHE A 158 -6.57 -2.32 -25.55
CA PHE A 158 -7.55 -1.61 -24.74
C PHE A 158 -8.63 -0.98 -25.64
N SER A 159 -8.26 -0.42 -26.79
CA SER A 159 -9.21 0.09 -27.78
C SER A 159 -10.13 -1.01 -28.29
N GLU A 160 -9.60 -2.20 -28.63
CA GLU A 160 -10.41 -3.29 -29.15
C GLU A 160 -11.37 -3.87 -28.09
N ALA A 161 -10.92 -3.92 -26.82
CA ALA A 161 -11.77 -4.33 -25.70
C ALA A 161 -12.87 -3.30 -25.43
N ILE A 162 -12.55 -2.01 -25.47
CA ILE A 162 -13.52 -0.92 -25.31
C ILE A 162 -14.50 -0.91 -26.49
N GLU A 163 -14.03 -1.02 -27.72
CA GLU A 163 -14.87 -1.10 -28.93
C GLU A 163 -15.81 -2.30 -28.88
N LYS A 164 -15.35 -3.49 -28.44
CA LYS A 164 -16.23 -4.67 -28.30
C LYS A 164 -17.30 -4.46 -27.23
N VAL A 165 -16.96 -3.83 -26.11
CA VAL A 165 -17.92 -3.54 -25.02
C VAL A 165 -18.91 -2.47 -25.45
N VAL A 166 -18.43 -1.37 -26.04
CA VAL A 166 -19.25 -0.28 -26.57
C VAL A 166 -20.16 -0.79 -27.68
N SER A 167 -19.64 -1.55 -28.65
CA SER A 167 -20.41 -2.13 -29.75
C SER A 167 -21.47 -3.13 -29.25
N ARG A 168 -21.16 -3.97 -28.26
CA ARG A 168 -22.13 -4.87 -27.61
C ARG A 168 -23.22 -4.11 -26.84
N PHE A 169 -22.90 -2.96 -26.27
CA PHE A 169 -23.84 -2.15 -25.51
C PHE A 169 -24.74 -1.31 -26.44
N VAL A 170 -24.12 -0.61 -27.39
CA VAL A 170 -24.78 0.23 -28.40
C VAL A 170 -25.64 -0.62 -29.35
N GLY A 171 -25.21 -1.84 -29.71
CA GLY A 171 -26.00 -2.77 -30.52
C GLY A 171 -27.26 -3.33 -29.83
N ARG A 172 -27.49 -3.01 -28.56
CA ARG A 172 -28.73 -3.35 -27.83
C ARG A 172 -29.72 -2.18 -27.73
N LEU A 173 -29.28 -0.98 -28.09
CA LEU A 173 -30.14 0.19 -28.16
C LEU A 173 -30.87 0.16 -29.50
N SER A 174 -32.18 0.37 -29.49
CA SER A 174 -33.01 0.20 -30.70
C SER A 174 -33.81 1.46 -31.06
N ASP A 175 -33.96 2.41 -30.13
CA ASP A 175 -34.67 3.66 -30.35
C ASP A 175 -33.73 4.88 -30.26
N ARG A 176 -33.93 5.86 -31.14
CA ARG A 176 -33.14 7.09 -31.31
C ARG A 176 -33.01 7.89 -30.01
N ASP A 177 -34.03 7.84 -29.15
CA ASP A 177 -34.02 8.55 -27.87
C ASP A 177 -33.09 7.88 -26.85
N GLU A 178 -32.96 6.54 -26.88
CA GLU A 178 -32.02 5.80 -26.04
C GLU A 178 -30.56 6.11 -26.42
N PHE A 179 -30.29 6.18 -27.73
CA PHE A 179 -28.98 6.59 -28.25
C PHE A 179 -28.64 8.03 -27.84
N ALA A 180 -29.61 8.95 -27.90
CA ALA A 180 -29.40 10.34 -27.50
C ALA A 180 -29.07 10.46 -26.01
N SER A 181 -29.81 9.75 -25.15
CA SER A 181 -29.59 9.73 -23.70
C SER A 181 -28.21 9.18 -23.32
N VAL A 182 -27.78 8.07 -23.92
CA VAL A 182 -26.45 7.48 -23.66
C VAL A 182 -25.33 8.40 -24.13
N ARG A 183 -25.48 9.02 -25.31
CA ARG A 183 -24.49 9.97 -25.85
C ARG A 183 -24.33 11.17 -24.93
N ASP A 184 -25.42 11.73 -24.44
CA ASP A 184 -25.37 12.93 -23.62
C ASP A 184 -24.78 12.61 -22.22
N CYS A 185 -25.08 11.43 -21.66
CA CYS A 185 -24.46 10.95 -20.42
C CYS A 185 -22.94 10.71 -20.56
N LEU A 186 -22.48 10.15 -21.68
CA LEU A 186 -21.05 9.96 -21.95
C LEU A 186 -20.33 11.31 -22.14
N ARG A 187 -21.00 12.30 -22.74
CA ARG A 187 -20.45 13.65 -22.89
C ARG A 187 -20.23 14.30 -21.52
N GLU A 188 -21.22 14.22 -20.64
CA GLU A 188 -21.10 14.73 -19.26
C GLU A 188 -19.98 14.04 -18.47
N LEU A 189 -19.82 12.72 -18.65
CA LEU A 189 -18.75 11.97 -18.00
C LEU A 189 -17.36 12.38 -18.52
N ILE A 190 -17.20 12.58 -19.82
CA ILE A 190 -15.94 13.05 -20.42
C ILE A 190 -15.63 14.47 -19.93
N GLU A 191 -16.61 15.36 -19.89
CA GLU A 191 -16.45 16.72 -19.38
C GLU A 191 -16.06 16.72 -17.88
N PHE A 192 -16.67 15.83 -17.08
CA PHE A 192 -16.31 15.64 -15.67
C PHE A 192 -14.87 15.14 -15.50
N LEU A 193 -14.45 14.14 -16.28
CA LEU A 193 -13.09 13.60 -16.22
C LEU A 193 -12.05 14.65 -16.65
N ASN A 194 -12.31 15.40 -17.72
CA ASN A 194 -11.44 16.50 -18.16
C ASN A 194 -11.34 17.61 -17.09
N LYS A 195 -12.42 17.86 -16.35
CA LYS A 195 -12.44 18.82 -15.24
C LYS A 195 -11.62 18.33 -14.03
N GLU A 196 -11.74 17.06 -13.66
CA GLU A 196 -10.93 16.44 -12.61
C GLU A 196 -9.44 16.43 -12.95
N GLU A 197 -9.08 16.23 -14.22
CA GLU A 197 -7.69 16.29 -14.68
C GLU A 197 -7.13 17.73 -14.64
N THR A 198 -7.94 18.73 -14.99
CA THR A 198 -7.52 20.14 -14.90
C THR A 198 -7.40 20.65 -13.47
N GLU A 199 -8.25 20.20 -12.54
CA GLU A 199 -8.16 20.54 -11.11
C GLU A 199 -6.96 19.87 -10.43
N ARG A 200 -6.60 18.64 -10.84
CA ARG A 200 -5.37 17.96 -10.36
C ARG A 200 -4.09 18.50 -11.00
N GLY A 201 -4.17 19.18 -12.14
CA GLY A 201 -3.04 19.79 -12.85
C GLY A 201 -2.46 21.07 -12.23
N VAL A 202 -3.13 21.72 -11.26
CA VAL A 202 -2.67 23.00 -10.68
C VAL A 202 -1.70 22.84 -9.49
N GLY A 203 -1.50 21.61 -8.98
CA GLY A 203 -0.74 21.37 -7.74
C GLY A 203 0.75 21.04 -7.86
N ARG A 204 1.36 21.07 -9.06
CA ARG A 204 2.75 20.60 -9.22
C ARG A 204 3.58 21.49 -10.15
N SER A 205 3.77 22.75 -9.76
CA SER A 205 4.77 23.64 -10.37
C SER A 205 5.83 24.09 -9.36
N GLY A 206 7.04 23.55 -9.51
CA GLY A 206 8.28 24.31 -9.35
C GLY A 206 8.78 24.63 -7.93
N LYS A 207 9.32 23.65 -7.20
CA LYS A 207 10.39 23.95 -6.24
C LYS A 207 11.74 23.86 -6.96
N LYS A 208 12.06 24.91 -7.73
CA LYS A 208 13.41 25.10 -8.26
C LYS A 208 14.33 25.54 -7.13
N THR A 209 15.41 24.80 -6.97
CA THR A 209 16.61 25.14 -6.21
C THR A 209 17.20 26.48 -6.64
N ALA A 210 17.62 27.31 -5.69
CA ALA A 210 18.62 28.34 -5.92
C ALA A 210 19.58 28.39 -4.72
N HIS A 211 20.81 27.96 -4.98
CA HIS A 211 22.01 28.21 -4.19
C HIS A 211 22.40 29.69 -4.27
N ALA A 212 23.15 30.13 -3.25
CA ALA A 212 24.32 31.03 -3.30
C ALA A 212 24.22 32.45 -2.71
N ARG A 213 25.04 32.63 -1.66
CA ARG A 213 26.08 33.65 -1.42
C ARG A 213 25.71 35.07 -0.92
N ALA A 214 26.25 35.33 0.28
CA ALA A 214 27.14 36.43 0.67
C ALA A 214 26.72 37.88 0.41
N GLY A 215 26.60 38.60 1.52
CA GLY A 215 26.59 40.05 1.68
C GLY A 215 26.54 40.37 3.16
#